data_AF-A0A3D5JFK3-F1
#
_entry.id   AF-A0A3D5JFK3-F1
#
_cell.length_a   1.000
_cell.length_b   1.000
_cell.length_c   1.000
_cell.angle_alpha   90.00
_cell.angle_beta   90.00
_cell.angle_gamma   90.00
#
_symmetry.space_group_name_H-M   'P 1'
#
loop_
_entity.id
_entity.type
_entity.pdbx_description
1 polymer ?
#
loop_
_entity_poly.entity_id
_entity_poly.type
_entity_poly.pdbx_seq_one_letter_code
_entity_poly.pdbx_strand_id
1 'polypeptide(L)' 'MVDQETMAAYATHVERYRKLVKSQGGNRRLAGFIARFHPGEAVLDLGCGVGDSAARMRDAGLEVSCM' A
#
# COMPACT_ATOMS: atom_id res chain seq x y z
N MET A 1 19.48 -7.25 1.38
CA MET A 1 19.75 -7.17 -0.07
C MET A 1 18.42 -7.28 -0.78
N VAL A 2 18.14 -6.41 -1.75
CA VAL A 2 16.91 -6.49 -2.56
C VAL A 2 17.08 -7.58 -3.61
N ASP A 3 16.10 -8.46 -3.73
CA ASP A 3 16.04 -9.47 -4.79
C ASP A 3 15.72 -8.81 -6.13
N GLN A 4 16.67 -8.89 -7.06
CA GLN A 4 16.58 -8.15 -8.33
C GLN A 4 15.53 -8.74 -9.27
N GLU A 5 15.34 -10.06 -9.25
CA GLU A 5 14.35 -10.72 -10.10
C GLU A 5 12.92 -10.33 -9.67
N THR A 6 12.65 -10.27 -8.37
CA THR A 6 11.38 -9.80 -7.82
C THR A 6 11.11 -8.35 -8.22
N MET A 7 12.11 -7.47 -8.09
CA MET A 7 11.94 -6.06 -8.47
C MET A 7 11.70 -5.89 -9.98
N ALA A 8 12.41 -6.66 -10.81
CA ALA A 8 12.19 -6.67 -12.25
C ALA A 8 10.76 -7.11 -12.59
N ALA A 9 10.25 -8.17 -11.95
CA ALA A 9 8.89 -8.64 -12.17
C ALA A 9 7.83 -7.57 -11.83
N TYR A 10 7.98 -6.86 -10.70
CA TYR A 10 7.09 -5.75 -10.36
C TYR A 10 7.18 -4.60 -11.38
N ALA A 11 8.40 -4.21 -11.78
CA ALA A 11 8.62 -3.13 -12.74
C ALA A 11 8.00 -3.47 -14.12
N THR A 12 8.22 -4.69 -14.61
CA THR A 12 7.69 -5.15 -15.90
C THR A 12 6.17 -5.27 -15.92
N HIS A 13 5.53 -5.55 -14.78
CA HIS A 13 4.10 -5.86 -14.71
C HIS A 13 3.25 -4.83 -13.95
N VAL A 14 3.76 -3.61 -13.73
CA VAL A 14 3.11 -2.58 -12.91
C VAL A 14 1.66 -2.29 -13.31
N GLU A 15 1.34 -2.24 -14.61
CA GLU A 15 -0.02 -1.98 -15.08
C GLU A 15 -0.98 -3.14 -14.84
N ARG A 16 -0.48 -4.38 -14.96
CA ARG A 16 -1.26 -5.57 -14.60
C ARG A 16 -1.52 -5.59 -13.10
N TYR A 17 -0.50 -5.26 -12.31
CA TYR A 17 -0.62 -5.17 -10.86
C TYR A 17 -1.61 -4.08 -10.43
N ARG A 18 -1.57 -2.89 -11.04
CA ARG A 18 -2.53 -1.80 -10.79
C ARG A 18 -3.97 -2.26 -11.01
N LYS A 19 -4.25 -2.97 -12.10
CA LYS A 19 -5.59 -3.50 -12.41
C LYS A 19 -6.03 -4.54 -11.38
N LEU A 20 -5.12 -5.42 -10.97
CA LEU A 20 -5.39 -6.45 -9.96
C LEU A 20 -5.76 -5.84 -8.61
N VAL A 21 -4.98 -4.86 -8.14
CA VAL A 21 -5.25 -4.17 -6.86
C VAL A 21 -6.62 -3.50 -6.90
N LYS A 22 -6.94 -2.83 -8.01
CA LYS A 22 -8.26 -2.21 -8.20
C LYS A 22 -9.40 -3.24 -8.20
N SER A 23 -9.23 -4.38 -8.89
CA SER A 23 -10.30 -5.39 -8.99
C SER A 23 -10.52 -6.17 -7.69
N GLN A 24 -9.49 -6.33 -6.85
CA GLN A 24 -9.61 -7.01 -5.56
C GLN A 24 -10.26 -6.13 -4.47
N GLY A 25 -10.43 -4.83 -4.73
CA GLY A 25 -11.00 -3.91 -3.74
C GLY A 25 -10.04 -3.58 -2.58
N GLY A 26 -8.74 -3.82 -2.75
CA GLY A 26 -7.69 -3.51 -1.77
C GLY A 26 -7.48 -4.59 -0.70
N ASN A 27 -6.69 -4.27 0.33
CA ASN A 27 -6.31 -5.21 1.39
C ASN A 27 -7.40 -5.36 2.46
N ARG A 28 -7.98 -6.55 2.59
CA ARG A 28 -9.04 -6.89 3.56
C ARG A 28 -8.65 -6.68 5.03
N ARG A 29 -7.35 -6.70 5.37
CA ARG A 29 -6.87 -6.49 6.74
C ARG A 29 -6.65 -5.02 7.09
N LEU A 30 -6.71 -4.12 6.11
CA LEU A 30 -6.32 -2.71 6.27
C LEU A 30 -7.20 -1.97 7.28
N ALA A 31 -8.51 -2.19 7.25
CA ALA A 31 -9.43 -1.53 8.17
C ALA A 31 -9.11 -1.85 9.64
N GLY A 32 -8.82 -3.11 9.95
CA GLY A 32 -8.42 -3.51 11.29
C GLY A 32 -7.06 -2.92 11.69
N PHE A 33 -6.12 -2.81 10.74
CA PHE A 33 -4.84 -2.15 10.98
C PHE A 33 -5.02 -0.66 11.33
N ILE A 34 -5.78 0.09 10.52
CA ILE A 34 -6.10 1.51 10.75
C ILE A 34 -6.74 1.74 12.11
N ALA A 35 -7.65 0.86 12.55
CA ALA A 35 -8.35 0.98 13.83
C ALA A 35 -7.46 0.90 15.07
N ARG A 36 -6.16 0.61 14.92
CA ARG A 36 -5.18 0.60 16.03
C ARG A 36 -4.57 1.96 16.32
N PHE A 37 -4.84 2.95 15.48
CA PHE A 37 -4.23 4.26 15.52
C PHE A 37 -5.24 5.35 15.85
N HIS A 38 -4.75 6.43 16.44
CA HIS A 38 -5.48 7.69 16.53
C HIS A 38 -5.29 8.52 15.25
N PRO A 39 -6.23 9.42 14.91
CA PRO A 39 -6.03 10.37 13.82
C PRO A 39 -4.77 11.20 14.02
N GLY A 40 -4.02 11.42 12.93
CA GLY A 40 -2.76 12.16 12.91
C GLY A 40 -1.51 11.34 13.27
N GLU A 41 -1.66 10.06 13.67
CA GLU A 41 -0.51 9.20 13.91
C GLU A 41 0.21 8.81 12.61
N ALA A 42 1.54 8.69 12.71
CA ALA A 42 2.41 8.47 11.56
C ALA A 42 2.56 6.98 11.23
N VAL A 43 2.42 6.63 9.95
CA VAL A 43 2.60 5.27 9.42
C VAL A 43 3.55 5.28 8.23
N LEU A 44 4.46 4.31 8.19
CA LEU A 44 5.31 4.01 7.04
C LEU A 44 4.77 2.80 6.27
N ASP A 45 4.36 2.99 5.01
CA ASP A 45 3.94 1.93 4.10
C ASP A 45 5.15 1.45 3.26
N LEU A 46 5.76 0.34 3.68
CA LEU A 46 6.91 -0.27 3.01
C LEU A 46 6.47 -1.15 1.85
N GLY A 47 6.97 -0.87 0.64
CA GLY A 47 6.55 -1.57 -0.56
C GLY A 47 5.15 -1.15 -0.98
N CYS A 48 4.87 0.15 -0.91
CA CYS A 48 3.53 0.74 -1.12
C CYS A 48 2.93 0.42 -2.50
N GLY A 49 3.77 0.00 -3.46
CA GLY A 49 3.36 -0.42 -4.79
C GLY A 49 2.61 0.70 -5.52
N VAL A 50 1.34 0.46 -5.88
CA VAL A 50 0.50 1.46 -6.56
C VAL A 50 -0.21 2.43 -5.62
N GLY A 51 0.05 2.34 -4.31
CA GLY A 51 -0.41 3.31 -3.31
C GLY A 51 -1.84 3.14 -2.80
N ASP A 52 -2.52 2.02 -3.07
CA ASP A 52 -3.93 1.81 -2.66
C ASP A 52 -4.11 1.82 -1.13
N SER A 53 -3.26 1.09 -0.40
CA SER A 53 -3.31 1.05 1.08
C SER A 53 -2.98 2.42 1.67
N ALA A 54 -1.90 3.04 1.22
CA ALA A 54 -1.49 4.38 1.66
C ALA A 54 -2.57 5.43 1.45
N ALA A 55 -3.22 5.45 0.29
CA ALA A 55 -4.32 6.37 0.02
C ALA A 55 -5.45 6.19 1.04
N ARG A 56 -5.86 4.95 1.32
CA ARG A 56 -6.93 4.65 2.29
C ARG A 56 -6.55 4.97 3.73
N MET A 57 -5.29 4.78 4.11
CA MET A 57 -4.79 5.18 5.44
C MET A 57 -4.81 6.70 5.61
N ARG A 58 -4.36 7.44 4.60
CA ARG A 58 -4.46 8.90 4.57
C ARG A 58 -5.91 9.37 4.64
N ASP A 59 -6.79 8.78 3.84
CA ASP A 59 -8.21 9.14 3.81
C ASP A 59 -8.93 8.80 5.15
N ALA A 60 -8.36 7.89 5.95
CA ALA A 60 -8.80 7.58 7.31
C ALA A 60 -8.17 8.49 8.39
N GLY A 61 -7.36 9.47 7.99
CA GLY A 61 -6.78 10.48 8.88
C GLY A 61 -5.41 10.14 9.45
N LEU A 62 -4.68 9.17 8.88
CA LEU A 62 -3.29 8.89 9.27
C LEU A 62 -2.30 9.72 8.45
N GLU A 63 -1.16 10.05 9.04
CA GLU A 63 -0.04 10.70 8.33
C GLU A 63 0.85 9.61 7.71
N VAL A 64 0.82 9.47 6.38
CA VAL A 64 1.43 8.31 5.70
C VAL A 64 2.66 8.71 4.89
N SER A 65 3.79 8.07 5.15
CA SER A 65 4.96 8.05 4.27
C SER A 65 4.99 6.76 3.44
N CYS A 66 5.31 6.86 2.16
CA CYS A 66 5.38 5.72 1.24
C CYS A 66 6.81 5.53 0.74
N MET A 67 7.28 4.28 0.77
CA MET A 67 8.62 3.88 0.30
C MET A 67 8.59 2.60 -0.53
#